data_AF-A0A7G2C3N8-F1
#
_entry.id   AF-A0A7G2C3N8-F1
#
_cell.length_a   1.000
_cell.length_b   1.000
_cell.length_c   1.000
_cell.angle_alpha   90.00
_cell.angle_beta   90.00
_cell.angle_gamma   90.00
#
_symmetry.space_group_name_H-M   'P 1'
#
loop_
_entity.id
_entity.type
_entity.pdbx_description
1 polymer ?
#
loop_
_entity_poly.entity_id
_entity_poly.type
_entity_poly.pdbx_seq_one_letter_code
_entity_poly.pdbx_strand_id
1 'polypeptide(L)'
;MSYLSVLFAALLLTISLCRGENCYGDHCASCTERGDCVKCEEGYYKSDGECYPNIPNCVVHSYFGQGCLHCKNGYVVSEDGMSCDFFISIPNCDSLQAWSRECEECCCGLVTSSDALSCVNRTTVEHCVRYQSNSVRCEECSDGLTISEDGLHCHNCSTVELCQYCDASDRCTECGWHLHTIGGISYFEKYSLGTDTDGSQVCVKKVENCKTYAHNGTCAECWEDHLLQGNTCTFVYYPTCISRDLYGRCEACKGGLEVSTSGYSCVTCNVKDCLSCYRNDMCGQYVWSDDRFLCDDGHCVERVKLQQNFPLTLAVIVVVVALLVVSQCVRCCVCLARRRRGEETQALLV
;
A
#
# COMPACT_ATOMS: atom_id res chain seq x y z
N MET A 1 58.86 42.56 -28.95
CA MET A 1 57.41 42.68 -28.73
C MET A 1 57.18 43.08 -27.28
N SER A 2 56.49 44.19 -27.05
CA SER A 2 56.33 44.80 -25.73
C SER A 2 55.34 44.00 -24.88
N TYR A 3 55.65 43.77 -23.60
CA TYR A 3 54.72 43.15 -22.65
C TYR A 3 53.35 43.87 -22.59
N LEU A 4 53.31 45.16 -22.94
CA LEU A 4 52.09 45.94 -23.01
C LEU A 4 51.14 45.49 -24.14
N SER A 5 51.67 44.99 -25.26
CA SER A 5 50.84 44.52 -26.39
C SER A 5 50.25 43.13 -26.15
N VAL A 6 50.95 42.29 -25.37
CA VAL A 6 50.43 40.98 -24.96
C VAL A 6 49.36 41.13 -23.88
N LEU A 7 49.53 42.08 -22.94
CA LEU A 7 48.53 42.40 -21.93
C LEU A 7 47.26 43.02 -22.54
N PHE A 8 47.38 43.92 -23.52
CA PHE A 8 46.20 44.47 -24.21
C PHE A 8 45.45 43.44 -25.05
N ALA A 9 46.16 42.51 -25.72
CA ALA A 9 45.54 41.41 -26.45
C ALA A 9 44.85 40.40 -25.50
N ALA A 10 45.48 40.10 -24.35
CA ALA A 10 44.88 39.23 -23.33
C ALA A 10 43.66 39.89 -22.66
N LEU A 11 43.69 41.21 -22.39
CA LEU A 11 42.56 41.94 -21.82
C LEU A 11 41.38 42.06 -22.80
N LEU A 12 41.65 42.18 -24.09
CA LEU A 12 40.60 42.19 -25.13
C LEU A 12 40.02 40.79 -25.37
N LEU A 13 40.81 39.73 -25.21
CA LEU A 13 40.34 38.33 -25.27
C LEU A 13 39.49 37.94 -24.05
N THR A 14 39.81 38.44 -22.85
CA THR A 14 38.97 38.20 -21.65
C THR A 14 37.67 39.00 -21.65
N ILE A 15 37.65 40.21 -22.20
CA ILE A 15 36.40 40.98 -22.35
C ILE A 15 35.46 40.37 -23.42
N SER A 16 36.00 39.65 -24.41
CA SER A 16 35.18 39.00 -25.44
C SER A 16 34.65 37.61 -25.05
N LEU A 17 35.13 37.00 -23.96
CA LEU A 17 34.67 35.70 -23.45
C LEU A 17 33.67 35.82 -22.29
N CYS A 18 33.49 37.01 -21.71
CA CYS A 18 32.44 37.29 -20.70
C CYS A 18 31.22 38.01 -21.29
N ARG A 19 31.14 38.17 -22.61
CA ARG A 19 29.97 38.71 -23.32
C ARG A 19 29.21 37.61 -24.06
N GLY A 20 29.15 36.42 -23.46
CA GLY A 20 28.08 35.47 -23.75
C GLY A 20 26.86 35.94 -22.98
N GLU A 21 25.90 36.54 -23.68
CA GLU A 21 24.53 36.67 -23.19
C GLU A 21 24.03 35.24 -22.92
N ASN A 22 24.28 34.72 -21.71
CA ASN A 22 23.81 33.41 -21.30
C ASN A 22 22.29 33.51 -21.16
N CYS A 23 21.60 33.20 -22.25
CA CYS A 23 20.18 32.89 -22.27
C CYS A 23 19.88 31.85 -21.19
N TYR A 24 18.98 32.16 -20.26
CA TYR A 24 18.68 31.28 -19.14
C TYR A 24 17.66 30.17 -19.49
N GLY A 25 17.50 29.84 -20.78
CA GLY A 25 16.51 28.88 -21.26
C GLY A 25 17.07 27.95 -22.33
N ASP A 26 16.85 26.64 -22.16
CA ASP A 26 17.18 25.62 -23.15
C ASP A 26 16.49 25.93 -24.48
N HIS A 27 17.20 25.70 -25.60
CA HIS A 27 16.71 25.91 -26.96
C HIS A 27 16.29 27.36 -27.31
N CYS A 28 16.86 28.35 -26.62
CA CYS A 28 16.67 29.75 -26.97
C CYS A 28 17.71 30.24 -27.99
N ALA A 29 17.24 30.72 -29.15
CA ALA A 29 18.08 31.26 -30.22
C ALA A 29 18.51 32.73 -30.00
N SER A 30 17.76 33.51 -29.22
CA SER A 30 18.14 34.89 -28.86
C SER A 30 17.40 35.38 -27.62
N CYS A 31 18.05 36.18 -26.76
CA CYS A 31 17.47 36.69 -25.51
C CYS A 31 17.45 38.22 -25.40
N THR A 32 16.69 38.72 -24.44
CA THR A 32 16.76 40.12 -23.99
C THR A 32 18.00 40.35 -23.14
N GLU A 33 18.35 41.61 -22.89
CA GLU A 33 19.41 42.00 -21.92
C GLU A 33 19.15 41.47 -20.50
N ARG A 34 17.91 41.06 -20.19
CA ARG A 34 17.52 40.46 -18.88
C ARG A 34 17.61 38.94 -18.86
N GLY A 35 17.98 38.31 -19.98
CA GLY A 35 18.08 36.84 -20.10
C GLY A 35 16.81 36.14 -20.56
N ASP A 36 15.71 36.87 -20.79
CA ASP A 36 14.44 36.29 -21.24
C ASP A 36 14.53 35.86 -22.71
N CYS A 37 14.03 34.67 -23.03
CA CYS A 37 14.08 34.20 -24.42
C CYS A 37 13.16 35.03 -25.33
N VAL A 38 13.72 35.61 -26.40
CA VAL A 38 12.99 36.38 -27.41
C VAL A 38 12.58 35.49 -28.58
N LYS A 39 13.45 34.56 -28.98
CA LYS A 39 13.25 33.68 -30.14
C LYS A 39 13.78 32.29 -29.82
N CYS A 40 12.99 31.26 -30.09
CA CYS A 40 13.40 29.87 -29.93
C CYS A 40 14.16 29.34 -31.16
N GLU A 41 14.92 28.27 -30.97
CA GLU A 41 15.54 27.48 -32.04
C GLU A 41 14.49 26.91 -33.02
N GLU A 42 14.93 26.55 -34.22
CA GLU A 42 14.05 25.89 -35.19
C GLU A 42 13.52 24.56 -34.62
N GLY A 43 12.23 24.32 -34.78
CA GLY A 43 11.56 23.17 -34.14
C GLY A 43 11.05 23.44 -32.73
N TYR A 44 11.20 24.66 -32.19
CA TYR A 44 10.64 25.07 -30.89
C TYR A 44 9.71 26.28 -31.03
N TYR A 45 8.75 26.44 -30.11
CA TYR A 45 7.89 27.62 -30.01
C TYR A 45 7.98 28.23 -28.61
N LYS A 46 7.77 29.54 -28.52
CA LYS A 46 7.86 30.30 -27.27
C LYS A 46 6.50 30.29 -26.55
N SER A 47 6.48 29.88 -25.28
CA SER A 47 5.35 30.04 -24.37
C SER A 47 5.87 30.43 -22.98
N ASP A 48 5.23 31.43 -22.36
CA ASP A 48 5.59 31.95 -21.03
C ASP A 48 7.09 32.26 -20.80
N GLY A 49 7.81 32.67 -21.86
CA GLY A 49 9.24 33.01 -21.75
C GLY A 49 10.20 31.83 -21.95
N GLU A 50 9.68 30.60 -22.01
CA GLU A 50 10.43 29.38 -22.29
C GLU A 50 10.18 28.86 -23.72
N CYS A 51 11.08 28.00 -24.19
CA CYS A 51 11.00 27.37 -25.51
C CYS A 51 10.62 25.90 -25.37
N TYR A 52 9.54 25.50 -26.05
CA TYR A 52 9.03 24.14 -26.01
C TYR A 52 9.09 23.49 -27.39
N PRO A 53 9.31 22.18 -27.48
CA PRO A 53 9.38 21.49 -28.76
C PRO A 53 8.04 21.61 -29.50
N ASN A 54 8.09 21.91 -30.80
CA ASN A 54 6.93 21.87 -31.67
C ASN A 54 6.56 20.40 -31.91
N ILE A 55 5.37 20.02 -31.46
CA ILE A 55 4.85 18.66 -31.68
C ILE A 55 4.11 18.65 -33.02
N PRO A 56 4.59 17.90 -34.04
CA PRO A 56 3.91 17.83 -35.33
C PRO A 56 2.47 17.36 -35.16
N ASN A 57 1.55 17.97 -35.90
CA ASN A 57 0.11 17.69 -35.84
C ASN A 57 -0.57 18.02 -34.50
N CYS A 58 0.08 18.75 -33.60
CA CYS A 58 -0.59 19.30 -32.43
C CYS A 58 -1.39 20.57 -32.77
N VAL A 59 -2.63 20.64 -32.30
CA VAL A 59 -3.54 21.80 -32.42
C VAL A 59 -3.53 22.62 -31.14
N VAL A 60 -3.54 21.96 -29.97
CA VAL A 60 -3.53 22.61 -28.66
C VAL A 60 -2.43 21.99 -27.82
N HIS A 61 -1.50 22.83 -27.36
CA HIS A 61 -0.42 22.41 -26.48
C HIS A 61 -0.82 22.57 -25.01
N SER A 62 -0.17 21.81 -24.12
CA SER A 62 -0.34 21.92 -22.68
C SER A 62 0.02 23.33 -22.17
N TYR A 63 -0.58 23.75 -21.05
CA TYR A 63 -0.40 25.09 -20.47
C TYR A 63 1.06 25.42 -20.11
N PHE A 64 1.86 24.39 -19.82
CA PHE A 64 3.29 24.48 -19.53
C PHE A 64 4.17 24.02 -20.71
N GLY A 65 3.61 23.90 -21.91
CA GLY A 65 4.33 23.50 -23.11
C GLY A 65 4.92 22.08 -23.15
N GLN A 66 4.78 21.30 -22.07
CA GLN A 66 5.23 19.91 -21.95
C GLN A 66 4.23 18.93 -22.57
N GLY A 67 3.97 19.07 -23.87
CA GLY A 67 3.16 18.09 -24.60
C GLY A 67 1.99 18.67 -25.37
N CYS A 68 1.32 17.79 -26.11
CA CYS A 68 0.13 18.08 -26.88
C CYS A 68 -1.13 17.67 -26.11
N LEU A 69 -2.07 18.59 -25.99
CA LEU A 69 -3.40 18.33 -25.41
C LEU A 69 -4.38 17.83 -26.48
N HIS A 70 -4.33 18.41 -27.68
CA HIS A 70 -5.22 18.03 -28.79
C HIS A 70 -4.45 17.95 -30.10
N CYS A 71 -4.48 16.79 -30.75
CA CYS A 71 -3.93 16.60 -32.08
C CYS A 71 -4.93 16.99 -33.18
N LYS A 72 -4.44 17.15 -34.41
CA LYS A 72 -5.27 17.31 -35.62
C LYS A 72 -6.12 16.06 -35.82
N ASN A 73 -7.27 16.22 -36.49
CA ASN A 73 -8.12 15.08 -36.86
C ASN A 73 -7.31 13.99 -37.59
N GLY A 74 -7.48 12.73 -37.15
CA GLY A 74 -6.73 11.57 -37.65
C GLY A 74 -5.43 11.27 -36.90
N TYR A 75 -5.09 12.06 -35.87
CA TYR A 75 -3.94 11.81 -35.00
C TYR A 75 -4.38 11.70 -33.54
N VAL A 76 -3.68 10.89 -32.76
CA VAL A 76 -3.92 10.70 -31.32
C VAL A 76 -2.65 10.98 -30.55
N VAL A 77 -2.80 11.65 -29.40
CA VAL A 77 -1.70 11.97 -28.48
C VAL A 77 -1.06 10.67 -27.99
N SER A 78 0.27 10.62 -27.92
CA SER A 78 1.01 9.53 -27.30
C SER A 78 0.81 9.50 -25.77
N GLU A 79 1.11 8.38 -25.14
CA GLU A 79 0.96 8.23 -23.68
C GLU A 79 1.78 9.25 -22.88
N ASP A 80 2.97 9.63 -23.39
CA ASP A 80 3.83 10.65 -22.79
C ASP A 80 3.45 12.09 -23.17
N GLY A 81 2.45 12.28 -24.03
CA GLY A 81 2.02 13.59 -24.52
C GLY A 81 2.97 14.23 -25.54
N MET A 82 4.05 13.58 -25.93
CA MET A 82 5.14 14.19 -26.71
C MET A 82 5.06 13.94 -28.22
N SER A 83 4.11 13.13 -28.70
CA SER A 83 3.82 12.96 -30.13
C SER A 83 2.32 12.91 -30.42
N CYS A 84 1.98 13.23 -31.66
CA CYS A 84 0.67 12.99 -32.26
C CYS A 84 0.86 11.96 -33.35
N ASP A 85 0.51 10.70 -33.06
CA ASP A 85 0.72 9.59 -33.98
C ASP A 85 -0.49 9.41 -34.88
N PHE A 86 -0.25 9.05 -36.14
CA PHE A 86 -1.33 8.78 -37.09
C PHE A 86 -2.14 7.58 -36.61
N PHE A 87 -3.43 7.79 -36.40
CA PHE A 87 -4.33 6.73 -35.98
C PHE A 87 -4.87 6.00 -37.20
N ILE A 88 -4.59 4.69 -37.28
CA ILE A 88 -5.24 3.83 -38.27
C ILE A 88 -6.69 3.66 -37.83
N SER A 89 -7.63 4.09 -38.66
CA SER A 89 -9.06 3.95 -38.42
C SER A 89 -9.40 2.50 -38.06
N ILE A 90 -10.09 2.28 -36.94
CA ILE A 90 -10.61 0.95 -36.58
C ILE A 90 -11.58 0.51 -37.69
N PRO A 91 -11.31 -0.61 -38.39
CA PRO A 91 -12.20 -1.10 -39.43
C PRO A 91 -13.60 -1.35 -38.86
N ASN A 92 -14.62 -0.87 -39.58
CA ASN A 92 -16.04 -1.01 -39.22
C ASN A 92 -16.45 -0.29 -37.91
N CYS A 93 -15.71 0.74 -37.50
CA CYS A 93 -16.11 1.63 -36.41
C CYS A 93 -16.85 2.84 -36.99
N ASP A 94 -18.11 3.05 -36.59
CA ASP A 94 -18.94 4.21 -37.01
C ASP A 94 -18.59 5.46 -36.18
N SER A 95 -18.28 5.31 -34.89
CA SER A 95 -17.84 6.41 -34.03
C SER A 95 -16.71 5.99 -33.09
N LEU A 96 -15.72 6.88 -32.93
CA LEU A 96 -14.67 6.76 -31.93
C LEU A 96 -15.05 7.56 -30.70
N GLN A 97 -14.69 7.06 -29.52
CA GLN A 97 -14.82 7.82 -28.30
C GLN A 97 -13.89 9.05 -28.38
N ALA A 98 -14.39 10.20 -27.90
CA ALA A 98 -13.68 11.45 -28.02
C ALA A 98 -12.28 11.37 -27.38
N TRP A 99 -11.25 11.70 -28.16
CA TRP A 99 -9.85 11.78 -27.73
C TRP A 99 -9.21 10.45 -27.31
N SER A 100 -9.87 9.31 -27.53
CA SER A 100 -9.30 7.99 -27.28
C SER A 100 -9.06 7.22 -28.58
N ARG A 101 -8.39 6.07 -28.46
CA ARG A 101 -8.19 5.12 -29.56
C ARG A 101 -9.31 4.06 -29.59
N GLU A 102 -10.37 4.26 -28.82
CA GLU A 102 -11.41 3.27 -28.58
C GLU A 102 -12.62 3.53 -29.49
N CYS A 103 -13.15 2.46 -30.05
CA CYS A 103 -14.41 2.52 -30.79
C CYS A 103 -15.59 2.63 -29.81
N GLU A 104 -16.44 3.62 -30.02
CA GLU A 104 -17.66 3.83 -29.24
C GLU A 104 -18.84 3.06 -29.87
N GLU A 105 -18.98 3.13 -31.21
CA GLU A 105 -20.05 2.45 -31.93
C GLU A 105 -19.50 1.72 -33.16
N CYS A 106 -19.77 0.42 -33.22
CA CYS A 106 -19.41 -0.43 -34.36
C CYS A 106 -20.54 -0.50 -35.38
N CYS A 107 -20.17 -0.48 -36.66
CA CYS A 107 -21.12 -0.50 -37.76
C CYS A 107 -21.65 -1.91 -38.05
N CYS A 108 -22.72 -1.98 -38.85
CA CYS A 108 -23.20 -3.22 -39.47
C CYS A 108 -23.54 -4.37 -38.49
N GLY A 109 -23.92 -4.06 -37.25
CA GLY A 109 -24.28 -5.05 -36.23
C GLY A 109 -23.09 -5.76 -35.57
N LEU A 110 -21.88 -5.26 -35.78
CA LEU A 110 -20.70 -5.64 -35.00
C LEU A 110 -20.75 -5.01 -33.61
N VAL A 111 -19.94 -5.52 -32.69
CA VAL A 111 -19.81 -5.01 -31.31
C VAL A 111 -18.36 -4.71 -31.00
N THR A 112 -18.12 -3.84 -30.03
CA THR A 112 -16.76 -3.49 -29.61
C THR A 112 -16.11 -4.70 -28.94
N SER A 113 -14.84 -4.96 -29.25
CA SER A 113 -14.02 -5.91 -28.52
C SER A 113 -13.85 -5.46 -27.06
N SER A 114 -13.40 -6.38 -26.20
CA SER A 114 -13.23 -6.09 -24.77
C SER A 114 -12.24 -4.95 -24.47
N ASP A 115 -11.29 -4.69 -25.36
CA ASP A 115 -10.33 -3.58 -25.31
C ASP A 115 -10.79 -2.35 -26.11
N ALA A 116 -11.96 -2.41 -26.74
CA ALA A 116 -12.53 -1.40 -27.63
C ALA A 116 -11.63 -0.99 -28.82
N LEU A 117 -10.59 -1.75 -29.15
CA LEU A 117 -9.67 -1.46 -30.27
C LEU A 117 -10.07 -2.15 -31.58
N SER A 118 -11.15 -2.93 -31.59
CA SER A 118 -11.66 -3.59 -32.79
C SER A 118 -13.18 -3.78 -32.76
N CYS A 119 -13.79 -3.83 -33.94
CA CYS A 119 -15.19 -4.22 -34.11
C CYS A 119 -15.24 -5.68 -34.53
N VAL A 120 -15.78 -6.52 -33.67
CA VAL A 120 -15.87 -7.97 -33.90
C VAL A 120 -17.32 -8.38 -34.08
N ASN A 121 -17.52 -9.52 -34.76
CA ASN A 121 -18.84 -10.12 -34.78
C ASN A 121 -19.23 -10.43 -33.34
N ARG A 122 -20.52 -10.29 -33.00
CA ARG A 122 -21.01 -10.69 -31.69
C ARG A 122 -20.82 -12.20 -31.57
N THR A 123 -19.67 -12.61 -31.05
CA THR A 123 -19.39 -14.01 -30.74
C THR A 123 -20.46 -14.44 -29.76
N THR A 124 -21.15 -15.51 -30.09
CA THR A 124 -22.19 -16.06 -29.25
C THR A 124 -21.50 -16.64 -28.02
N VAL A 125 -21.33 -15.83 -26.97
CA VAL A 125 -21.13 -16.35 -25.61
C VAL A 125 -22.20 -17.42 -25.41
N GLU A 126 -21.78 -18.68 -25.32
CA GLU A 126 -22.69 -19.81 -25.26
C GLU A 126 -23.59 -19.65 -24.02
N HIS A 127 -24.88 -19.93 -24.19
CA HIS A 127 -25.90 -19.75 -23.16
C HIS A 127 -26.13 -18.31 -22.65
N CYS A 128 -25.62 -17.28 -23.32
CA CYS A 128 -25.98 -15.90 -23.00
C CYS A 128 -27.39 -15.57 -23.53
N VAL A 129 -28.30 -15.10 -22.66
CA VAL A 129 -29.65 -14.67 -23.04
C VAL A 129 -29.74 -13.17 -23.32
N ARG A 130 -28.88 -12.37 -22.67
CA ARG A 130 -28.83 -10.91 -22.85
C ARG A 130 -27.38 -10.42 -22.84
N TYR A 131 -27.02 -9.60 -23.83
CA TYR A 131 -25.71 -8.97 -23.93
C TYR A 131 -25.78 -7.51 -23.49
N GLN A 132 -24.66 -7.00 -22.96
CA GLN A 132 -24.51 -5.58 -22.69
C GLN A 132 -24.59 -4.79 -24.01
N SER A 133 -25.11 -3.57 -23.92
CA SER A 133 -25.27 -2.70 -25.10
C SER A 133 -23.92 -2.44 -25.78
N ASN A 134 -23.86 -2.60 -27.10
CA ASN A 134 -22.65 -2.46 -27.94
C ASN A 134 -21.43 -3.29 -27.54
N SER A 135 -21.57 -4.30 -26.68
CA SER A 135 -20.45 -5.13 -26.21
C SER A 135 -20.58 -6.60 -26.63
N VAL A 136 -19.44 -7.30 -26.66
CA VAL A 136 -19.37 -8.77 -26.67
C VAL A 136 -19.73 -9.41 -25.33
N ARG A 137 -19.78 -8.63 -24.24
CA ARG A 137 -20.01 -9.14 -22.88
C ARG A 137 -21.45 -9.53 -22.63
N CYS A 138 -21.62 -10.67 -21.99
CA CYS A 138 -22.89 -11.14 -21.50
C CYS A 138 -23.34 -10.33 -20.27
N GLU A 139 -24.62 -9.96 -20.25
CA GLU A 139 -25.29 -9.32 -19.13
C GLU A 139 -26.16 -10.31 -18.35
N GLU A 140 -26.65 -11.36 -19.00
CA GLU A 140 -27.53 -12.37 -18.41
C GLU A 140 -27.31 -13.73 -19.09
N CYS A 141 -26.97 -14.75 -18.30
CA CYS A 141 -26.86 -16.13 -18.77
C CYS A 141 -28.21 -16.87 -18.66
N SER A 142 -28.33 -17.98 -19.38
CA SER A 142 -29.48 -18.89 -19.28
C SER A 142 -29.64 -19.42 -17.85
N ASP A 143 -30.87 -19.82 -17.49
CA ASP A 143 -31.21 -20.29 -16.14
C ASP A 143 -30.20 -21.30 -15.59
N GLY A 144 -29.70 -21.03 -14.38
CA GLY A 144 -28.75 -21.90 -13.67
C GLY A 144 -27.27 -21.69 -14.01
N LEU A 145 -26.94 -20.74 -14.90
CA LEU A 145 -25.56 -20.37 -15.21
C LEU A 145 -25.23 -18.98 -14.65
N THR A 146 -23.96 -18.79 -14.28
CA THR A 146 -23.39 -17.56 -13.72
C THR A 146 -22.36 -16.99 -14.68
N ILE A 147 -22.32 -15.65 -14.80
CA ILE A 147 -21.44 -14.94 -15.73
C ILE A 147 -19.99 -14.98 -15.20
N SER A 148 -19.01 -15.14 -16.09
CA SER A 148 -17.59 -15.01 -15.75
C SER A 148 -17.19 -13.56 -15.45
N GLU A 149 -16.09 -13.34 -14.74
CA GLU A 149 -15.61 -11.99 -14.40
C GLU A 149 -15.34 -11.10 -15.64
N ASP A 150 -14.87 -11.70 -16.73
CA ASP A 150 -14.64 -11.01 -18.00
C ASP A 150 -15.91 -10.76 -18.84
N GLY A 151 -17.03 -11.37 -18.44
CA GLY A 151 -18.32 -11.33 -19.14
C GLY A 151 -18.36 -12.15 -20.44
N LEU A 152 -17.37 -13.00 -20.71
CA LEU A 152 -17.24 -13.72 -21.98
C LEU A 152 -17.69 -15.18 -21.91
N HIS A 153 -18.07 -15.67 -20.73
CA HIS A 153 -18.48 -17.05 -20.50
C HIS A 153 -19.64 -17.14 -19.49
N CYS A 154 -20.44 -18.19 -19.64
CA CYS A 154 -21.50 -18.57 -18.71
C CYS A 154 -21.15 -19.95 -18.11
N HIS A 155 -20.86 -19.99 -16.81
CA HIS A 155 -20.40 -21.19 -16.10
C HIS A 155 -21.48 -21.73 -15.16
N ASN A 156 -21.42 -23.02 -14.83
CA ASN A 156 -22.39 -23.61 -13.91
C ASN A 156 -21.85 -23.56 -12.49
N CYS A 157 -22.29 -22.56 -11.71
CA CYS A 157 -21.91 -22.41 -10.31
C CYS A 157 -23.00 -22.88 -9.34
N SER A 158 -23.81 -23.86 -9.75
CA SER A 158 -24.97 -24.37 -8.98
C SER A 158 -24.64 -24.86 -7.56
N THR A 159 -23.37 -25.02 -7.21
CA THR A 159 -22.93 -25.42 -5.87
C THR A 159 -22.81 -24.25 -4.89
N VAL A 160 -22.74 -23.00 -5.37
CA VAL A 160 -22.56 -21.81 -4.52
C VAL A 160 -23.77 -20.87 -4.67
N GLU A 161 -24.69 -20.94 -3.72
CA GLU A 161 -25.83 -20.03 -3.66
C GLU A 161 -25.36 -18.57 -3.52
N LEU A 162 -26.03 -17.62 -4.17
CA LEU A 162 -25.71 -16.19 -4.18
C LEU A 162 -24.36 -15.82 -4.83
N CYS A 163 -23.77 -16.70 -5.64
CA CYS A 163 -22.60 -16.36 -6.43
C CYS A 163 -22.95 -15.39 -7.58
N GLN A 164 -22.20 -14.30 -7.69
CA GLN A 164 -22.37 -13.29 -8.75
C GLN A 164 -21.46 -13.56 -9.95
N TYR A 165 -20.19 -13.93 -9.70
CA TYR A 165 -19.21 -14.22 -10.75
C TYR A 165 -18.45 -15.50 -10.47
N CYS A 166 -18.05 -16.18 -11.54
CA CYS A 166 -17.27 -17.40 -11.45
C CYS A 166 -16.06 -17.42 -12.38
N ASP A 167 -15.10 -18.27 -12.05
CA ASP A 167 -13.98 -18.58 -12.94
C ASP A 167 -14.28 -19.78 -13.84
N ALA A 168 -13.35 -20.05 -14.78
CA ALA A 168 -13.45 -21.16 -15.72
C ALA A 168 -13.36 -22.56 -15.08
N SER A 169 -13.10 -22.65 -13.77
CA SER A 169 -13.09 -23.90 -12.99
C SER A 169 -14.38 -24.09 -12.18
N ASP A 170 -15.45 -23.37 -12.53
CA ASP A 170 -16.75 -23.37 -11.84
C ASP A 170 -16.65 -22.94 -10.35
N ARG A 171 -15.64 -22.12 -10.02
CA ARG A 171 -15.47 -21.59 -8.66
C ARG A 171 -16.02 -20.19 -8.56
N CYS A 172 -16.71 -19.89 -7.46
CA CYS A 172 -17.22 -18.56 -7.19
C CYS A 172 -16.06 -17.60 -6.88
N THR A 173 -16.00 -16.47 -7.60
CA THR A 173 -14.98 -15.43 -7.41
C THR A 173 -15.54 -14.21 -6.68
N GLU A 174 -16.82 -13.88 -6.89
CA GLU A 174 -17.51 -12.81 -6.18
C GLU A 174 -18.94 -13.19 -5.81
N CYS A 175 -19.34 -12.82 -4.59
CA CYS A 175 -20.68 -13.01 -4.07
C CYS A 175 -21.54 -11.79 -4.33
N GLY A 176 -22.82 -12.04 -4.63
CA GLY A 176 -23.79 -11.00 -4.96
C GLY A 176 -24.27 -10.17 -3.76
N TRP A 177 -25.14 -9.23 -4.09
CA TRP A 177 -25.92 -8.46 -3.13
C TRP A 177 -27.25 -9.15 -2.87
N HIS A 178 -27.64 -9.25 -1.61
CA HIS A 178 -28.92 -9.81 -1.22
C HIS A 178 -29.82 -8.74 -0.60
N LEU A 179 -31.11 -8.74 -0.97
CA LEU A 179 -32.10 -7.80 -0.46
C LEU A 179 -32.78 -8.39 0.78
N HIS A 180 -32.51 -7.81 1.94
CA HIS A 180 -33.18 -8.17 3.19
C HIS A 180 -34.37 -7.27 3.41
N THR A 181 -35.52 -7.85 3.80
CA THR A 181 -36.70 -7.08 4.20
C THR A 181 -37.07 -7.43 5.64
N ILE A 182 -36.90 -6.48 6.56
CA ILE A 182 -37.21 -6.64 7.99
C ILE A 182 -38.17 -5.54 8.40
N GLY A 183 -39.35 -5.92 8.89
CA GLY A 183 -40.36 -4.95 9.34
C GLY A 183 -40.84 -3.99 8.25
N GLY A 184 -40.79 -4.40 6.97
CA GLY A 184 -41.18 -3.57 5.83
C GLY A 184 -40.11 -2.62 5.31
N ILE A 185 -38.90 -2.62 5.90
CA ILE A 185 -37.74 -1.88 5.39
C ILE A 185 -36.87 -2.85 4.60
N SER A 186 -36.57 -2.50 3.36
CA SER A 186 -35.68 -3.27 2.49
C SER A 186 -34.29 -2.63 2.43
N TYR A 187 -33.24 -3.41 2.60
CA TYR A 187 -31.85 -2.97 2.46
C TYR A 187 -31.01 -4.04 1.73
N PHE A 188 -30.04 -3.59 0.94
CA PHE A 188 -29.08 -4.47 0.26
C PHE A 188 -27.90 -4.73 1.18
N GLU A 189 -27.48 -5.99 1.26
CA GLU A 189 -26.29 -6.41 1.99
C GLU A 189 -25.35 -7.17 1.05
N LYS A 190 -24.07 -6.81 1.03
CA LYS A 190 -23.05 -7.47 0.21
C LYS A 190 -22.55 -8.72 0.94
N TYR A 191 -22.60 -9.85 0.25
CA TYR A 191 -22.06 -11.11 0.78
C TYR A 191 -20.58 -11.23 0.44
N SER A 192 -19.86 -12.02 1.21
CA SER A 192 -18.43 -12.29 1.03
C SER A 192 -18.20 -13.77 0.81
N LEU A 193 -17.17 -14.09 0.04
CA LEU A 193 -16.75 -15.47 -0.18
C LEU A 193 -16.19 -16.04 1.14
N GLY A 194 -16.72 -17.17 1.56
CA GLY A 194 -16.27 -17.96 2.69
C GLY A 194 -16.09 -19.42 2.31
N THR A 195 -15.63 -20.21 3.26
CA THR A 195 -15.56 -21.67 3.15
C THR A 195 -16.44 -22.31 4.21
N ASP A 196 -17.21 -23.32 3.79
CA ASP A 196 -18.02 -24.09 4.71
C ASP A 196 -17.17 -25.10 5.52
N THR A 197 -17.81 -25.88 6.39
CA THR A 197 -17.16 -26.93 7.20
C THR A 197 -16.62 -28.10 6.38
N ASP A 198 -17.09 -28.28 5.15
CA ASP A 198 -16.66 -29.33 4.22
C ASP A 198 -15.55 -28.83 3.27
N GLY A 199 -15.17 -27.55 3.35
CA GLY A 199 -14.17 -26.91 2.52
C GLY A 199 -14.68 -26.37 1.19
N SER A 200 -16.00 -26.37 0.96
CA SER A 200 -16.63 -25.82 -0.25
C SER A 200 -16.80 -24.30 -0.15
N GLN A 201 -16.87 -23.63 -1.29
CA GLN A 201 -17.12 -22.19 -1.34
C GLN A 201 -18.58 -21.89 -0.98
N VAL A 202 -18.78 -20.86 -0.18
CA VAL A 202 -20.11 -20.37 0.21
C VAL A 202 -20.12 -18.85 0.23
N CYS A 203 -21.22 -18.24 -0.23
CA CYS A 203 -21.42 -16.81 -0.08
C CYS A 203 -22.17 -16.53 1.22
N VAL A 204 -21.54 -15.76 2.12
CA VAL A 204 -22.05 -15.53 3.47
C VAL A 204 -21.99 -14.06 3.85
N LYS A 205 -22.87 -13.65 4.77
CA LYS A 205 -22.70 -12.37 5.46
C LYS A 205 -21.42 -12.45 6.28
N LYS A 206 -20.46 -11.56 5.99
CA LYS A 206 -19.17 -11.55 6.67
C LYS A 206 -19.36 -11.36 8.17
N VAL A 207 -18.98 -12.37 8.94
CA VAL A 207 -18.87 -12.28 10.40
C VAL A 207 -17.41 -12.01 10.72
N GLU A 208 -17.14 -10.88 11.40
CA GLU A 208 -15.77 -10.57 11.83
C GLU A 208 -15.22 -11.69 12.71
N ASN A 209 -13.97 -12.06 12.46
CA ASN A 209 -13.25 -13.12 13.17
C ASN A 209 -13.87 -14.52 13.05
N CYS A 210 -14.73 -14.75 12.05
CA CYS A 210 -15.15 -16.09 11.67
C CYS A 210 -14.11 -16.75 10.75
N LYS A 211 -13.78 -18.01 11.05
CA LYS A 211 -12.84 -18.84 10.30
C LYS A 211 -13.55 -19.75 9.30
N THR A 212 -14.61 -20.45 9.71
CA THR A 212 -15.42 -21.30 8.83
C THR A 212 -16.90 -21.06 9.07
N TYR A 213 -17.71 -21.29 8.04
CA TYR A 213 -19.15 -21.11 8.09
C TYR A 213 -19.85 -22.48 8.01
N ALA A 214 -21.04 -22.59 8.59
CA ALA A 214 -21.93 -23.71 8.33
C ALA A 214 -22.66 -23.49 6.99
N HIS A 215 -23.26 -24.55 6.45
CA HIS A 215 -24.03 -24.54 5.20
C HIS A 215 -25.13 -23.46 5.14
N ASN A 216 -25.69 -23.08 6.29
CA ASN A 216 -26.71 -22.02 6.38
C ASN A 216 -26.13 -20.59 6.45
N GLY A 217 -24.81 -20.43 6.26
CA GLY A 217 -24.10 -19.16 6.32
C GLY A 217 -23.86 -18.60 7.72
N THR A 218 -24.17 -19.36 8.79
CA THR A 218 -23.78 -18.98 10.16
C THR A 218 -22.32 -19.33 10.42
N CYS A 219 -21.64 -18.56 11.24
CA CYS A 219 -20.28 -18.86 11.64
C CYS A 219 -20.24 -20.15 12.47
N ALA A 220 -19.42 -21.12 12.03
CA ALA A 220 -19.26 -22.42 12.68
C ALA A 220 -18.02 -22.46 13.57
N GLU A 221 -16.92 -21.83 13.14
CA GLU A 221 -15.65 -21.77 13.87
C GLU A 221 -15.10 -20.34 13.82
N CYS A 222 -14.65 -19.82 14.95
CA CYS A 222 -13.97 -18.53 15.03
C CYS A 222 -12.45 -18.70 14.90
N TRP A 223 -11.74 -17.63 14.56
CA TRP A 223 -10.27 -17.59 14.66
C TRP A 223 -9.81 -17.79 16.11
N GLU A 224 -8.51 -18.09 16.30
CA GLU A 224 -7.93 -18.25 17.64
C GLU A 224 -8.27 -17.06 18.55
N ASP A 225 -8.44 -17.34 19.84
CA ASP A 225 -8.83 -16.38 20.88
C ASP A 225 -10.23 -15.75 20.73
N HIS A 226 -11.08 -16.25 19.84
CA HIS A 226 -12.46 -15.82 19.71
C HIS A 226 -13.42 -16.95 20.07
N LEU A 227 -14.51 -16.61 20.76
CA LEU A 227 -15.58 -17.54 21.10
C LEU A 227 -16.83 -17.18 20.29
N LEU A 228 -17.46 -18.21 19.73
CA LEU A 228 -18.73 -18.07 19.02
C LEU A 228 -19.86 -17.86 20.03
N GLN A 229 -20.49 -16.69 20.01
CA GLN A 229 -21.71 -16.37 20.76
C GLN A 229 -22.74 -15.78 19.81
N GLY A 230 -23.86 -16.49 19.62
CA GLY A 230 -24.98 -15.98 18.83
C GLY A 230 -24.59 -15.54 17.41
N ASN A 231 -23.85 -16.40 16.68
CA ASN A 231 -23.34 -16.12 15.33
C ASN A 231 -22.27 -15.02 15.23
N THR A 232 -21.75 -14.54 16.36
CA THR A 232 -20.69 -13.52 16.40
C THR A 232 -19.46 -14.11 17.06
N CYS A 233 -18.28 -13.85 16.50
CA CYS A 233 -17.01 -14.24 17.09
C CYS A 233 -16.48 -13.09 17.95
N THR A 234 -16.66 -13.21 19.26
CA THR A 234 -16.20 -12.20 20.21
C THR A 234 -14.81 -12.54 20.70
N PHE A 235 -13.89 -11.57 20.68
CA PHE A 235 -12.56 -11.74 21.24
C PHE A 235 -12.64 -12.06 22.73
N VAL A 236 -12.02 -13.15 23.12
CA VAL A 236 -11.90 -13.60 24.50
C VAL A 236 -10.48 -13.35 24.93
N TYR A 237 -10.28 -12.31 25.73
CA TYR A 237 -8.97 -11.88 26.22
C TYR A 237 -8.16 -12.98 26.96
N TYR A 238 -8.79 -14.12 27.31
CA TYR A 238 -8.17 -15.23 28.04
C TYR A 238 -8.71 -16.59 27.53
N PRO A 239 -8.12 -17.18 26.47
CA PRO A 239 -8.61 -18.40 25.80
C PRO A 239 -8.47 -19.68 26.64
N THR A 240 -7.60 -19.66 27.65
CA THR A 240 -7.31 -20.80 28.53
C THR A 240 -8.31 -20.97 29.66
N CYS A 241 -9.32 -20.10 29.74
CA CYS A 241 -10.34 -20.06 30.78
C CYS A 241 -11.57 -20.88 30.39
N ILE A 242 -11.92 -21.92 31.16
CA ILE A 242 -13.10 -22.78 30.92
C ILE A 242 -14.39 -22.10 31.38
N SER A 243 -14.37 -21.45 32.55
CA SER A 243 -15.53 -20.76 33.11
C SER A 243 -15.11 -19.45 33.77
N ARG A 244 -16.05 -18.50 33.81
CA ARG A 244 -15.83 -17.17 34.38
C ARG A 244 -16.95 -16.80 35.35
N ASP A 245 -16.58 -16.04 36.37
CA ASP A 245 -17.54 -15.41 37.27
C ASP A 245 -18.23 -14.19 36.61
N LEU A 246 -19.19 -13.60 37.33
CA LEU A 246 -19.93 -12.42 36.88
C LEU A 246 -19.05 -11.17 36.66
N TYR A 247 -17.80 -11.18 37.13
CA TYR A 247 -16.82 -10.10 36.99
C TYR A 247 -15.78 -10.40 35.90
N GLY A 248 -15.93 -11.51 35.17
CA GLY A 248 -15.03 -11.92 34.10
C GLY A 248 -13.72 -12.56 34.58
N ARG A 249 -13.61 -12.92 35.86
CA ARG A 249 -12.47 -13.68 36.41
C ARG A 249 -12.64 -15.17 36.10
N CYS A 250 -11.54 -15.83 35.78
CA CYS A 250 -11.49 -17.27 35.57
C CYS A 250 -11.77 -18.04 36.86
N GLU A 251 -12.75 -18.94 36.80
CA GLU A 251 -13.04 -19.90 37.86
C GLU A 251 -12.41 -21.26 37.59
N ALA A 252 -12.22 -21.62 36.31
CA ALA A 252 -11.59 -22.86 35.90
C ALA A 252 -10.73 -22.67 34.64
N CYS A 253 -9.68 -23.48 34.52
CA CYS A 253 -8.65 -23.36 33.50
C CYS A 253 -8.47 -24.65 32.71
N LYS A 254 -8.24 -24.54 31.40
CA LYS A 254 -8.07 -25.66 30.48
C LYS A 254 -6.68 -26.27 30.61
N GLY A 255 -6.57 -27.59 30.47
CA GLY A 255 -5.29 -28.26 30.26
C GLY A 255 -4.35 -28.29 31.46
N GLY A 256 -4.88 -28.43 32.68
CA GLY A 256 -4.06 -28.51 33.90
C GLY A 256 -3.37 -27.20 34.31
N LEU A 257 -3.77 -26.08 33.69
CA LEU A 257 -3.38 -24.74 34.13
C LEU A 257 -4.14 -24.35 35.40
N GLU A 258 -3.57 -23.44 36.18
CA GLU A 258 -4.16 -22.92 37.41
C GLU A 258 -4.66 -21.49 37.21
N VAL A 259 -5.71 -21.09 37.95
CA VAL A 259 -6.20 -19.71 37.95
C VAL A 259 -5.12 -18.82 38.56
N SER A 260 -4.77 -17.73 37.88
CA SER A 260 -3.79 -16.78 38.40
C SER A 260 -4.30 -16.09 39.67
N THR A 261 -3.40 -15.60 40.51
CA THR A 261 -3.75 -14.83 41.72
C THR A 261 -4.61 -13.61 41.44
N SER A 262 -4.51 -12.99 40.26
CA SER A 262 -5.38 -11.88 39.86
C SER A 262 -6.80 -12.34 39.48
N GLY A 263 -6.98 -13.63 39.23
CA GLY A 263 -8.22 -14.23 38.74
C GLY A 263 -8.45 -13.99 37.26
N TYR A 264 -7.60 -13.26 36.54
CA TYR A 264 -7.88 -12.87 35.15
C TYR A 264 -7.17 -13.75 34.12
N SER A 265 -6.38 -14.76 34.50
CA SER A 265 -5.68 -15.60 33.53
C SER A 265 -5.48 -17.01 34.05
N CYS A 266 -5.21 -17.96 33.15
CA CYS A 266 -4.78 -19.30 33.51
C CYS A 266 -3.29 -19.44 33.24
N VAL A 267 -2.54 -19.93 34.21
CA VAL A 267 -1.07 -19.93 34.22
C VAL A 267 -0.51 -21.29 34.59
N THR A 268 0.70 -21.59 34.14
CA THR A 268 1.50 -22.70 34.69
C THR A 268 2.07 -22.29 36.05
N CYS A 269 2.13 -23.23 37.01
CA CYS A 269 2.70 -22.96 38.32
C CYS A 269 3.66 -24.06 38.78
N ASN A 270 4.80 -24.17 38.10
CA ASN A 270 5.84 -25.16 38.43
C ASN A 270 6.90 -24.59 39.40
N VAL A 271 6.49 -23.71 40.32
CA VAL A 271 7.39 -23.09 41.30
C VAL A 271 7.26 -23.85 42.62
N LYS A 272 8.37 -24.43 43.09
CA LYS A 272 8.41 -25.13 44.37
C LYS A 272 7.98 -24.20 45.51
N ASP A 273 7.13 -24.71 46.40
CA ASP A 273 6.60 -23.99 47.58
C ASP A 273 5.71 -22.77 47.23
N CYS A 274 5.20 -22.72 46.00
CA CYS A 274 4.23 -21.73 45.57
C CYS A 274 2.79 -22.22 45.78
N LEU A 275 1.98 -21.40 46.45
CA LEU A 275 0.55 -21.65 46.67
C LEU A 275 -0.29 -21.25 45.44
N SER A 276 0.09 -20.16 44.76
CA SER A 276 -0.57 -19.71 43.54
C SER A 276 0.35 -18.80 42.72
N CYS A 277 0.30 -18.93 41.39
CA CYS A 277 1.11 -18.14 40.47
C CYS A 277 0.33 -16.92 39.93
N TYR A 278 1.02 -15.81 39.66
CA TYR A 278 0.40 -14.63 39.03
C TYR A 278 0.62 -14.60 37.51
N ARG A 279 1.70 -15.23 37.04
CA ARG A 279 2.05 -15.48 35.63
C ARG A 279 2.70 -16.87 35.53
N ASN A 280 2.87 -17.36 34.31
CA ASN A 280 3.53 -18.65 34.04
C ASN A 280 4.84 -18.78 34.81
N ASP A 281 4.84 -19.70 35.76
CA ASP A 281 5.97 -20.07 36.61
C ASP A 281 6.55 -18.88 37.42
N MET A 282 5.70 -17.90 37.74
CA MET A 282 6.01 -16.81 38.67
C MET A 282 5.01 -16.79 39.83
N CYS A 283 5.53 -17.00 41.03
CA CYS A 283 4.72 -17.17 42.22
C CYS A 283 4.12 -15.84 42.70
N GLY A 284 2.81 -15.82 42.95
CA GLY A 284 2.10 -14.70 43.56
C GLY A 284 1.89 -14.86 45.07
N GLN A 285 1.78 -16.10 45.56
CA GLN A 285 1.69 -16.41 47.00
C GLN A 285 2.53 -17.64 47.32
N TYR A 286 3.42 -17.53 48.30
CA TYR A 286 4.24 -18.66 48.79
C TYR A 286 3.62 -19.30 50.02
N VAL A 287 3.87 -20.59 50.22
CA VAL A 287 3.53 -21.28 51.47
C VAL A 287 4.43 -20.73 52.58
N TRP A 288 3.83 -20.16 53.63
CA TRP A 288 4.57 -19.61 54.78
C TRP A 288 5.19 -20.75 55.60
N SER A 289 6.35 -21.25 55.18
CA SER A 289 7.18 -22.13 55.98
C SER A 289 8.64 -21.66 55.90
N ASP A 290 9.15 -21.15 57.01
CA ASP A 290 10.51 -20.66 57.31
C ASP A 290 10.86 -19.20 56.95
N ASP A 291 11.15 -18.42 58.00
CA ASP A 291 11.60 -17.01 58.05
C ASP A 291 12.95 -16.70 57.34
N ARG A 292 13.40 -17.56 56.41
CA ARG A 292 14.73 -17.45 55.76
C ARG A 292 14.74 -16.61 54.48
N PHE A 293 13.59 -16.37 53.88
CA PHE A 293 13.46 -15.65 52.61
C PHE A 293 12.63 -14.38 52.80
N LEU A 294 13.09 -13.26 52.23
CA LEU A 294 12.31 -12.03 52.13
C LEU A 294 11.82 -11.94 50.69
N CYS A 295 10.50 -11.97 50.51
CA CYS A 295 9.87 -11.82 49.19
C CYS A 295 9.24 -10.42 49.10
N ASP A 296 9.66 -9.66 48.09
CA ASP A 296 9.04 -8.37 47.73
C ASP A 296 8.74 -8.41 46.22
N ASP A 297 7.49 -8.10 45.87
CA ASP A 297 6.97 -8.04 44.49
C ASP A 297 7.31 -9.26 43.59
N GLY A 298 7.18 -10.47 44.13
CA GLY A 298 7.42 -11.73 43.40
C GLY A 298 8.89 -12.14 43.27
N HIS A 299 9.82 -11.36 43.84
CA HIS A 299 11.22 -11.73 43.96
C HIS A 299 11.55 -12.19 45.39
N CYS A 300 11.73 -13.49 45.58
CA CYS A 300 12.20 -14.05 46.83
C CYS A 300 13.72 -14.15 46.85
N VAL A 301 14.34 -13.52 47.85
CA VAL A 301 15.79 -13.54 48.04
C VAL A 301 16.11 -14.19 49.38
N GLU A 302 17.05 -15.13 49.38
CA GLU A 302 17.62 -15.69 50.60
C GLU A 302 18.37 -14.57 51.34
N ARG A 303 18.16 -14.39 52.65
CA ARG A 303 18.92 -13.41 53.43
C ARG A 303 20.38 -13.86 53.58
N VAL A 304 21.20 -13.59 52.58
CA VAL A 304 22.65 -13.73 52.67
C VAL A 304 23.18 -12.56 53.52
N LYS A 305 23.81 -12.85 54.66
CA LYS A 305 24.54 -11.86 55.46
C LYS A 305 25.60 -11.18 54.57
N LEU A 306 25.41 -9.90 54.28
CA LEU A 306 26.32 -9.10 53.47
C LEU A 306 27.71 -9.02 54.14
N GLN A 307 28.72 -9.71 53.60
CA GLN A 307 30.11 -9.30 53.79
C GLN A 307 30.40 -8.13 52.84
N GLN A 308 30.39 -6.91 53.38
CA GLN A 308 30.85 -5.71 52.68
C GLN A 308 32.36 -5.80 52.45
N ASN A 309 32.76 -6.13 51.22
CA ASN A 309 34.08 -5.83 50.68
C ASN A 309 33.90 -5.39 49.23
N PHE A 310 33.69 -4.09 49.02
CA PHE A 310 33.73 -3.49 47.68
C PHE A 310 35.21 -3.28 47.29
N PRO A 311 35.70 -3.91 46.22
CA PRO A 311 37.08 -3.74 45.79
C PRO A 311 37.23 -2.40 45.05
N LEU A 312 38.21 -1.59 45.48
CA LEU A 312 38.58 -0.30 44.88
C LEU A 312 38.83 -0.34 43.35
N THR A 313 38.99 -1.52 42.76
CA THR A 313 39.23 -1.72 41.32
C THR A 313 38.06 -1.31 40.44
N LEU A 314 36.81 -1.44 40.92
CA LEU A 314 35.63 -1.07 40.13
C LEU A 314 35.50 0.45 39.98
N ALA A 315 35.89 1.22 41.00
CA ALA A 315 35.88 2.68 40.97
C ALA A 315 36.92 3.23 39.97
N VAL A 316 38.07 2.57 39.83
CA VAL A 316 39.11 2.97 38.86
C VAL A 316 38.65 2.74 37.42
N ILE A 317 37.94 1.64 37.15
CA ILE A 317 37.43 1.34 35.80
C ILE A 317 36.40 2.39 35.34
N VAL A 318 35.49 2.81 36.23
CA VAL A 318 34.48 3.83 35.90
C VAL A 318 35.14 5.18 35.56
N VAL A 319 36.20 5.56 36.28
CA VAL A 319 36.94 6.82 36.00
C VAL A 319 37.70 6.74 34.67
N VAL A 320 38.32 5.61 34.34
CA VAL A 320 39.04 5.43 33.07
C VAL A 320 38.10 5.46 31.87
N VAL A 321 36.93 4.83 31.97
CA VAL A 321 35.91 4.85 30.90
C VAL A 321 35.38 6.26 30.67
N ALA A 322 35.12 7.02 31.74
CA ALA A 322 34.68 8.41 31.62
C ALA A 322 35.70 9.31 30.90
N LEU A 323 36.99 9.15 31.17
CA LEU A 323 38.06 9.93 30.51
C LEU A 323 38.22 9.59 29.02
N LEU A 324 38.02 8.32 28.64
CA LEU A 324 38.08 7.90 27.23
C LEU A 324 36.92 8.48 26.40
N VAL A 325 35.72 8.58 26.98
CA VAL A 325 34.55 9.19 26.31
C VAL A 325 34.78 10.68 26.06
N VAL A 326 35.32 11.41 27.04
CA VAL A 326 35.63 12.85 26.88
C VAL A 326 36.67 13.10 25.79
N SER A 327 37.70 12.23 25.68
CA SER A 327 38.73 12.32 24.64
C SER A 327 38.17 12.19 23.20
N GLN A 328 37.19 11.29 23.00
CA GLN A 328 36.58 11.08 21.67
C GLN A 328 35.70 12.25 21.24
N CYS A 329 35.00 12.91 22.18
CA CYS A 329 34.19 14.09 21.89
C CYS A 329 35.03 15.29 21.40
N VAL A 330 36.25 15.47 21.93
CA VAL A 330 37.15 16.56 21.51
C VAL A 330 37.61 16.38 20.05
N ARG A 331 37.87 15.13 19.61
CA ARG A 331 38.28 14.84 18.22
C ARG A 331 37.17 15.14 17.20
N CYS A 332 35.91 14.89 17.53
CA CYS A 332 34.78 15.23 16.65
C CYS A 332 34.62 16.74 16.45
N CYS A 333 34.86 17.54 17.50
CA CYS A 333 34.74 18.99 17.42
C CYS A 333 35.82 19.62 16.52
N VAL A 334 37.04 19.07 16.50
CA VAL A 334 38.15 19.55 15.64
C VAL A 334 37.90 19.24 14.16
N CYS A 335 37.24 18.12 13.83
CA CYS A 335 36.89 17.79 12.45
C CYS A 335 35.78 18.71 11.88
N LEU A 336 34.79 19.07 12.70
CA LEU A 336 33.73 20.00 12.27
C LEU A 336 34.24 21.43 12.06
N ALA A 337 35.25 21.86 12.82
CA ALA A 337 35.89 23.17 12.63
C ALA A 337 36.71 23.27 11.33
N ARG A 338 37.27 22.17 10.81
CA ARG A 338 38.00 22.16 9.53
C ARG A 338 37.10 22.23 8.30
N ARG A 339 35.87 21.70 8.38
CA ARG A 339 34.93 21.69 7.25
C ARG A 339 34.39 23.09 6.91
N ARG A 340 34.34 24.01 7.87
CA ARG A 340 33.91 25.41 7.66
C ARG A 340 34.94 26.34 6.99
N ARG A 341 36.21 25.93 6.83
CA ARG A 341 37.23 26.75 6.13
C ARG A 341 37.45 26.37 4.66
N GLY A 342 36.75 25.36 4.14
CA GLY A 342 36.95 24.85 2.79
C GLY A 342 36.11 25.53 1.69
N GLU A 343 35.10 26.32 2.03
CA GLU A 343 34.16 26.90 1.04
C GLU A 343 34.52 28.33 0.56
N GLU A 344 35.59 28.95 1.07
CA GLU A 344 36.00 30.30 0.63
C GLU A 344 37.11 30.33 -0.43
N THR A 345 37.67 29.19 -0.86
CA THR A 345 38.83 29.17 -1.79
C THR A 345 38.55 28.62 -3.19
N GLN A 346 37.30 28.55 -3.64
CA GLN A 346 36.95 28.19 -5.04
C GLN A 346 36.33 29.33 -5.87
N ALA A 347 36.43 30.59 -5.43
CA ALA A 347 36.02 31.75 -6.21
C ALA A 347 37.19 32.49 -6.92
N LEU A 348 38.38 31.89 -7.01
CA LEU A 348 39.57 32.52 -7.60
C LEU A 348 40.39 31.49 -8.37
N LEU A 349 39.86 31.03 -9.51
CA LEU A 349 40.61 30.43 -10.63
C LEU A 349 39.62 30.03 -11.73
N VAL A 350 39.10 31.02 -12.48
CA VAL A 350 38.90 30.98 -13.95
C VAL A 350 38.97 32.42 -14.44
#